data_AF-A0A496CUJ6-F1
#
_entry.id   AF-A0A496CUJ6-F1
#
_cell.length_a   1.000
_cell.length_b   1.000
_cell.length_c   1.000
_cell.angle_alpha   90.00
_cell.angle_beta   90.00
_cell.angle_gamma   90.00
#
_symmetry.space_group_name_H-M   'P 1'
#
loop_
_entity.id
_entity.type
_entity.pdbx_description
1 polymer ?
#
loop_
_entity_poly.entity_id
_entity_poly.type
_entity_poly.pdbx_seq_one_letter_code
_entity_poly.pdbx_strand_id
1 'polypeptide(L)'
;MKTTTMWVIAIALVAATGCSETETEVIDSGGDDQVALGISPNLKVEAGTRSATKSVVSGDLITYANYTTEAPGLGVLITNKAANGWYTPDGTDYTGHHVWYMGDERGANWISIQTKGATFADTNESPYYLTKDIGRVYAYYPYDVTITNTLTNVNAEADLKIPVTVLSSGEINAQRNNAKKYWNAGAWASTARTDLVNLSLPTEKDYLYFGADGGRYVNNGRADGFSPVTPEDEPNNLDTDNPGYKINLDMKHAMAMVSFRVYDGGRLSGNNVNFTKFTIKNHIGGTNLFKTGNGKMSLTDGTITETVATAELSRTITNYVLMRQVEAGEGQYAFIQTGTTTGGINGKTVSKSVSAIVYPVNFGENEIDLEITLQEGDNTPVVYPVTLTGNQWEPNNNYIYTLSAGRNKLTVMDVSVEAWADNEQDEIPL
;
A
#
# COMPACT_ATOMS: atom_id res chain seq x y z
N MET A 1 -7.28 2.50 -73.39
CA MET A 1 -8.42 2.28 -72.48
C MET A 1 -8.09 1.06 -71.64
N LYS A 2 -7.88 1.28 -70.34
CA LYS A 2 -7.45 0.28 -69.37
C LYS A 2 -8.70 -0.40 -68.81
N THR A 3 -8.75 -1.73 -68.89
CA THR A 3 -9.82 -2.54 -68.30
C THR A 3 -9.28 -3.22 -67.06
N THR A 4 -9.87 -2.86 -65.94
CA THR A 4 -9.45 -3.16 -64.58
C THR A 4 -9.90 -4.57 -64.17
N THR A 5 -8.96 -5.39 -63.72
CA THR A 5 -9.20 -6.71 -63.14
C THR A 5 -9.75 -6.54 -61.72
N MET A 6 -11.00 -6.95 -61.48
CA MET A 6 -11.58 -7.11 -60.14
C MET A 6 -11.00 -8.37 -59.48
N TRP A 7 -10.31 -8.20 -58.36
CA TRP A 7 -9.97 -9.28 -57.44
C TRP A 7 -10.94 -9.24 -56.27
N VAL A 8 -11.65 -10.35 -56.07
CA VAL A 8 -12.51 -10.63 -54.91
C VAL A 8 -11.59 -11.05 -53.77
N ILE A 9 -11.53 -10.25 -52.69
CA ILE A 9 -10.92 -10.63 -51.42
C ILE A 9 -12.05 -10.89 -50.42
N ALA A 10 -12.18 -12.14 -50.00
CA ALA A 10 -13.01 -12.55 -48.88
C ALA A 10 -12.39 -12.03 -47.57
N ILE A 11 -13.11 -11.17 -46.86
CA ILE A 11 -12.77 -10.75 -45.51
C ILE A 11 -13.51 -11.66 -44.54
N ALA A 12 -12.75 -12.40 -43.74
CA ALA A 12 -13.26 -13.19 -42.64
C ALA A 12 -13.92 -12.27 -41.59
N LEU A 13 -15.16 -12.57 -41.21
CA LEU A 13 -15.80 -12.02 -40.02
C LEU A 13 -15.03 -12.51 -38.79
N VAL A 14 -14.20 -11.63 -38.23
CA VAL A 14 -13.74 -11.75 -36.84
C VAL A 14 -14.76 -10.98 -36.02
N ALA A 15 -15.54 -11.69 -35.21
CA ALA A 15 -16.37 -11.09 -34.18
C ALA A 15 -15.44 -10.48 -33.13
N ALA A 16 -15.26 -9.16 -33.18
CA ALA A 16 -14.67 -8.38 -32.11
C ALA A 16 -15.77 -8.09 -31.07
N THR A 17 -15.94 -9.01 -30.13
CA THR A 17 -16.54 -8.69 -28.83
C THR A 17 -15.45 -8.13 -27.93
N GLY A 18 -15.62 -6.89 -27.48
CA GLY A 18 -14.76 -6.30 -26.45
C GLY A 18 -14.38 -4.83 -26.67
N CYS A 19 -15.35 -3.97 -26.99
CA CYS A 19 -15.26 -2.57 -26.66
C CYS A 19 -15.82 -2.40 -25.24
N SER A 20 -14.97 -2.11 -24.26
CA SER A 20 -15.41 -1.33 -23.09
C SER A 20 -14.65 -0.03 -23.16
N GLU A 21 -15.12 0.85 -24.04
CA GLU A 21 -15.02 2.25 -23.70
C GLU A 21 -15.95 2.42 -22.50
N THR A 22 -15.45 2.98 -21.42
CA THR A 22 -16.28 3.63 -20.43
C THR A 22 -17.07 4.67 -21.22
N GLU A 23 -18.29 4.34 -21.66
CA GLU A 23 -19.21 5.34 -22.16
C GLU A 23 -19.59 6.21 -20.95
N THR A 24 -18.71 7.14 -20.60
CA THR A 24 -19.16 8.50 -20.39
C THR A 24 -19.90 8.84 -21.67
N GLU A 25 -21.23 8.87 -21.61
CA GLU A 25 -22.03 9.44 -22.68
C GLU A 25 -21.32 10.71 -23.16
N VAL A 26 -21.11 10.76 -24.47
CA VAL A 26 -20.74 11.99 -25.16
C VAL A 26 -21.64 13.08 -24.60
N ILE A 27 -21.07 14.14 -24.03
CA ILE A 27 -21.82 15.36 -23.69
C ILE A 27 -22.22 15.99 -25.02
N ASP A 28 -23.21 15.39 -25.70
CA ASP A 28 -23.90 16.01 -26.81
C ASP A 28 -25.11 16.74 -26.23
N SER A 29 -24.87 18.02 -25.94
CA SER A 29 -25.87 19.09 -25.97
C SER A 29 -27.11 19.00 -25.04
N GLY A 30 -26.90 19.17 -23.73
CA GLY A 30 -27.94 19.58 -22.78
C GLY A 30 -27.37 20.29 -21.55
N GLY A 31 -27.92 21.46 -21.18
CA GLY A 31 -27.53 22.18 -19.95
C GLY A 31 -27.91 21.47 -18.65
N ASP A 32 -28.79 20.47 -18.75
CA ASP A 32 -29.47 19.81 -17.62
C ASP A 32 -29.02 18.36 -17.38
N ASP A 33 -28.08 17.81 -18.17
CA ASP A 33 -27.63 16.42 -17.98
C ASP A 33 -26.76 16.28 -16.71
N GLN A 34 -27.01 15.25 -15.92
CA GLN A 34 -26.24 14.94 -14.71
C GLN A 34 -24.80 14.54 -15.06
N VAL A 35 -23.83 15.02 -14.28
CA VAL A 35 -22.40 14.76 -14.52
C VAL A 35 -21.83 13.97 -13.35
N ALA A 36 -21.39 12.74 -13.60
CA ALA A 36 -20.82 11.87 -12.58
C ALA A 36 -19.40 12.33 -12.19
N LEU A 37 -19.04 12.18 -10.92
CA LEU A 37 -17.67 12.32 -10.45
C LEU A 37 -16.79 11.24 -11.09
N GLY A 38 -15.90 11.65 -11.97
CA GLY A 38 -14.91 10.77 -12.58
C GLY A 38 -13.69 10.68 -11.68
N ILE A 39 -13.40 9.50 -11.12
CA ILE A 39 -12.14 9.26 -10.42
C ILE A 39 -11.17 8.49 -11.30
N SER A 40 -9.91 8.87 -11.23
CA SER A 40 -8.80 8.05 -11.69
C SER A 40 -7.81 7.96 -10.53
N PRO A 41 -7.88 6.88 -9.71
CA PRO A 41 -6.92 6.73 -8.64
C PRO A 41 -5.55 6.41 -9.24
N ASN A 42 -4.71 7.43 -9.27
CA ASN A 42 -3.32 7.32 -9.65
C ASN A 42 -2.52 7.39 -8.36
N LEU A 43 -1.96 6.29 -7.87
CA LEU A 43 -0.83 6.44 -6.96
C LEU A 43 0.25 7.12 -7.79
N LYS A 44 0.46 8.43 -7.62
CA LYS A 44 1.51 9.15 -8.37
C LYS A 44 2.86 8.62 -7.90
N VAL A 45 3.32 7.59 -8.57
CA VAL A 45 4.73 7.24 -8.74
C VAL A 45 4.90 6.96 -10.24
N GLU A 46 6.02 7.36 -10.81
CA GLU A 46 6.25 7.26 -12.26
C GLU A 46 6.26 5.79 -12.73
N ALA A 47 5.67 5.58 -13.91
CA ALA A 47 5.25 4.28 -14.41
C ALA A 47 6.42 3.30 -14.70
N GLY A 48 6.37 2.10 -14.09
CA GLY A 48 7.26 0.98 -14.40
C GLY A 48 6.83 -0.36 -13.78
N THR A 49 7.08 -1.48 -14.46
CA THR A 49 6.44 -2.81 -14.25
C THR A 49 6.70 -3.52 -12.90
N ARG A 50 5.66 -4.25 -12.44
CA ARG A 50 5.22 -4.43 -11.03
C ARG A 50 5.65 -5.74 -10.34
N SER A 51 5.61 -5.76 -9.00
CA SER A 51 5.47 -6.96 -8.16
C SER A 51 4.70 -6.65 -6.86
N ALA A 52 3.78 -7.55 -6.50
CA ALA A 52 2.88 -7.41 -5.36
C ALA A 52 3.57 -7.69 -4.03
N THR A 53 3.68 -6.68 -3.17
CA THR A 53 3.74 -6.94 -1.72
C THR A 53 2.35 -7.39 -1.26
N LYS A 54 2.20 -8.04 -0.11
CA LYS A 54 0.85 -8.35 0.45
C LYS A 54 0.12 -7.10 0.98
N SER A 55 0.62 -5.90 0.68
CA SER A 55 -0.23 -4.71 0.64
C SER A 55 -1.05 -4.79 -0.65
N VAL A 56 -2.34 -4.47 -0.58
CA VAL A 56 -3.23 -4.40 -1.76
C VAL A 56 -2.78 -3.26 -2.72
N VAL A 57 -1.74 -2.53 -2.35
CA VAL A 57 -1.07 -1.45 -3.07
C VAL A 57 0.25 -1.99 -3.63
N SER A 58 0.33 -2.17 -4.95
CA SER A 58 1.50 -2.72 -5.64
C SER A 58 1.93 -1.81 -6.77
N GLY A 59 2.89 -0.92 -6.51
CA GLY A 59 3.28 0.13 -7.46
C GLY A 59 2.17 1.18 -7.60
N ASP A 60 1.91 1.64 -8.82
CA ASP A 60 1.01 2.79 -9.07
C ASP A 60 -0.50 2.45 -9.00
N LEU A 61 -0.88 1.19 -8.74
CA LEU A 61 -2.28 0.75 -8.68
C LEU A 61 -2.62 -0.08 -7.43
N ILE A 62 -3.88 0.04 -6.99
CA ILE A 62 -4.50 -0.83 -5.99
C ILE A 62 -5.07 -2.05 -6.72
N THR A 63 -4.58 -3.24 -6.39
CA THR A 63 -4.91 -4.50 -7.10
C THR A 63 -5.33 -5.58 -6.12
N TYR A 64 -6.23 -6.48 -6.53
CA TYR A 64 -6.82 -7.48 -5.63
C TYR A 64 -6.44 -8.89 -6.07
N ALA A 65 -5.70 -9.62 -5.22
CA ALA A 65 -5.40 -11.03 -5.47
C ALA A 65 -6.65 -11.91 -5.26
N ASN A 66 -7.47 -11.60 -4.25
CA ASN A 66 -8.79 -12.18 -4.06
C ASN A 66 -9.86 -11.07 -3.98
N TYR A 67 -10.60 -10.86 -5.07
CA TYR A 67 -11.62 -9.82 -5.13
C TYR A 67 -12.65 -9.94 -3.99
N THR A 68 -13.11 -11.14 -3.67
CA THR A 68 -14.18 -11.35 -2.69
C THR A 68 -13.76 -10.92 -1.28
N THR A 69 -12.57 -11.33 -0.83
CA THR A 69 -12.14 -11.14 0.56
C THR A 69 -11.13 -10.01 0.77
N GLU A 70 -10.46 -9.55 -0.29
CA GLU A 70 -9.31 -8.63 -0.20
C GLU A 70 -9.53 -7.32 -0.98
N ALA A 71 -10.73 -7.09 -1.55
CA ALA A 71 -11.08 -5.84 -2.22
C ALA A 71 -11.99 -4.94 -1.38
N PRO A 72 -11.45 -4.14 -0.44
CA PRO A 72 -12.25 -3.19 0.31
C PRO A 72 -12.59 -1.95 -0.53
N GLY A 73 -11.80 -1.58 -1.54
CA GLY A 73 -12.02 -0.35 -2.32
C GLY A 73 -11.59 0.92 -1.59
N LEU A 74 -11.90 2.07 -2.20
CA LEU A 74 -11.61 3.42 -1.71
C LEU A 74 -12.87 4.04 -1.10
N GLY A 75 -12.70 4.76 0.01
CA GLY A 75 -13.69 5.70 0.48
C GLY A 75 -13.36 7.09 -0.03
N VAL A 76 -14.31 7.72 -0.72
CA VAL A 76 -14.20 9.10 -1.21
C VAL A 76 -15.23 9.96 -0.49
N LEU A 77 -14.81 11.10 0.04
CA LEU A 77 -15.68 12.05 0.72
C LEU A 77 -15.63 13.38 -0.03
N ILE A 78 -16.78 14.05 -0.13
CA ILE A 78 -16.87 15.35 -0.77
C ILE A 78 -17.50 16.33 0.23
N THR A 79 -16.76 17.40 0.53
CA THR A 79 -17.26 18.52 1.33
C THR A 79 -17.64 19.70 0.43
N ASN A 80 -18.36 20.68 0.97
CA ASN A 80 -18.52 21.96 0.30
C ASN A 80 -17.16 22.68 0.15
N LYS A 81 -17.08 23.71 -0.70
CA LYS A 81 -15.84 24.49 -0.93
C LYS A 81 -15.14 24.96 0.36
N ALA A 82 -15.91 25.31 1.39
CA ALA A 82 -15.38 25.79 2.67
C ALA A 82 -14.92 24.67 3.62
N ALA A 83 -15.15 23.39 3.27
CA ALA A 83 -14.91 22.22 4.11
C ALA A 83 -15.50 22.34 5.54
N ASN A 84 -16.69 22.92 5.64
CA ASN A 84 -17.44 23.09 6.89
C ASN A 84 -18.86 22.52 6.79
N GLY A 85 -19.05 21.61 5.85
CA GLY A 85 -20.30 20.89 5.59
C GLY A 85 -20.08 19.91 4.45
N TRP A 86 -21.01 18.97 4.31
CA TRP A 86 -20.97 18.01 3.23
C TRP A 86 -21.41 18.60 1.89
N TYR A 87 -20.91 18.01 0.81
CA TYR A 87 -21.42 18.28 -0.53
C TYR A 87 -22.82 17.68 -0.72
N THR A 88 -23.66 18.38 -1.47
CA THR A 88 -24.99 17.89 -1.85
C THR A 88 -24.95 17.43 -3.30
N PRO A 89 -25.08 16.13 -3.59
CA PRO A 89 -25.01 15.61 -4.96
C PRO A 89 -26.24 16.02 -5.78
N ASP A 90 -26.07 15.97 -7.10
CA ASP A 90 -27.13 16.20 -8.08
C ASP A 90 -27.90 14.91 -8.36
N GLY A 91 -28.85 14.54 -7.50
CA GLY A 91 -29.69 13.37 -7.72
C GLY A 91 -29.97 12.56 -6.46
N THR A 92 -30.67 11.44 -6.63
CA THR A 92 -31.07 10.55 -5.54
C THR A 92 -30.39 9.18 -5.57
N ASP A 93 -29.60 8.89 -6.60
CA ASP A 93 -29.02 7.57 -6.81
C ASP A 93 -27.98 7.21 -5.76
N TYR A 94 -27.23 8.19 -5.24
CA TYR A 94 -26.29 8.01 -4.15
C TYR A 94 -26.68 8.83 -2.91
N THR A 95 -27.20 8.16 -1.88
CA THR A 95 -27.59 8.80 -0.63
C THR A 95 -26.48 8.66 0.41
N GLY A 96 -25.54 9.61 0.43
CA GLY A 96 -24.47 9.62 1.43
C GLY A 96 -23.30 10.53 1.07
N HIS A 97 -22.47 10.83 2.07
CA HIS A 97 -21.28 11.69 1.91
C HIS A 97 -19.98 10.89 1.82
N HIS A 98 -20.08 9.56 1.90
CA HIS A 98 -18.98 8.61 1.77
C HIS A 98 -19.28 7.72 0.57
N VAL A 99 -18.63 8.03 -0.54
CA VAL A 99 -18.75 7.32 -1.80
C VAL A 99 -17.80 6.12 -1.78
N TRP A 100 -18.34 4.92 -1.91
CA TRP A 100 -17.52 3.72 -1.99
C TRP A 100 -17.13 3.48 -3.45
N TYR A 101 -15.85 3.61 -3.75
CA TYR A 101 -15.30 3.28 -5.07
C TYR A 101 -14.63 1.92 -5.05
N MET A 102 -14.98 1.09 -6.03
CA MET A 102 -14.45 -0.25 -6.18
C MET A 102 -13.67 -0.35 -7.49
N GLY A 103 -12.44 -0.86 -7.39
CA GLY A 103 -11.61 -1.16 -8.55
C GLY A 103 -11.84 -2.60 -9.04
N ASP A 104 -11.53 -2.87 -10.30
CA ASP A 104 -11.40 -4.24 -10.80
C ASP A 104 -10.15 -4.94 -10.22
N GLU A 105 -9.96 -6.23 -10.49
CA GLU A 105 -8.83 -7.01 -9.96
C GLU A 105 -7.46 -6.42 -10.33
N ARG A 106 -7.39 -5.67 -11.45
CA ARG A 106 -6.17 -5.06 -11.97
C ARG A 106 -6.00 -3.59 -11.55
N GLY A 107 -6.97 -3.03 -10.84
CA GLY A 107 -7.02 -1.61 -10.47
C GLY A 107 -7.17 -0.66 -11.66
N ALA A 108 -7.59 -1.16 -12.83
CA ALA A 108 -7.64 -0.39 -14.07
C ALA A 108 -8.97 0.34 -14.25
N ASN A 109 -10.06 -0.27 -13.80
CA ASN A 109 -11.41 0.28 -13.88
C ASN A 109 -11.95 0.52 -12.49
N TRP A 110 -12.63 1.66 -12.28
CA TRP A 110 -13.19 2.03 -11.00
C TRP A 110 -14.62 2.53 -11.17
N ILE A 111 -15.52 2.00 -10.33
CA ILE A 111 -16.93 2.39 -10.30
C ILE A 111 -17.32 2.77 -8.88
N SER A 112 -18.24 3.72 -8.75
CA SER A 112 -18.88 4.03 -7.47
C SER A 112 -20.00 3.04 -7.20
N ILE A 113 -20.13 2.56 -5.96
CA ILE A 113 -21.01 1.44 -5.62
C ILE A 113 -21.70 1.68 -4.28
N GLN A 114 -22.88 1.10 -4.08
CA GLN A 114 -23.49 1.00 -2.75
C GLN A 114 -23.42 -0.40 -2.15
N THR A 115 -23.29 -1.40 -3.02
CA THR A 115 -23.22 -2.81 -2.62
C THR A 115 -22.21 -3.50 -3.52
N LYS A 116 -21.29 -4.23 -2.92
CA LYS A 116 -20.26 -4.98 -3.63
C LYS A 116 -20.80 -6.34 -4.08
N GLY A 117 -20.59 -6.67 -5.36
CA GLY A 117 -20.88 -7.98 -5.92
C GLY A 117 -19.82 -9.04 -5.59
N ALA A 118 -20.03 -10.28 -6.05
CA ALA A 118 -19.04 -11.35 -5.86
C ALA A 118 -17.76 -11.12 -6.69
N THR A 119 -17.92 -10.52 -7.87
CA THR A 119 -16.87 -10.07 -8.79
C THR A 119 -17.09 -8.61 -9.19
N PHE A 120 -16.10 -8.00 -9.85
CA PHE A 120 -16.26 -6.65 -10.39
C PHE A 120 -17.41 -6.57 -11.41
N ALA A 121 -17.54 -7.57 -12.29
CA ALA A 121 -18.59 -7.62 -13.30
C ALA A 121 -20.01 -7.79 -12.70
N ASP A 122 -20.12 -8.37 -11.52
CA ASP A 122 -21.40 -8.51 -10.79
C ASP A 122 -21.74 -7.27 -9.94
N THR A 123 -20.87 -6.26 -9.93
CA THR A 123 -21.03 -5.06 -9.11
C THR A 123 -21.67 -3.95 -9.96
N ASN A 124 -22.85 -3.51 -9.55
CA ASN A 124 -23.56 -2.43 -10.22
C ASN A 124 -23.01 -1.07 -9.79
N GLU A 125 -22.77 -0.21 -10.77
CA GLU A 125 -22.42 1.17 -10.53
C GLU A 125 -23.61 1.95 -9.95
N SER A 126 -23.31 2.86 -9.03
CA SER A 126 -24.21 3.83 -8.43
C SER A 126 -23.51 5.20 -8.49
N PRO A 127 -23.63 5.93 -9.61
CA PRO A 127 -22.87 7.16 -9.84
C PRO A 127 -23.09 8.22 -8.76
N TYR A 128 -22.04 8.96 -8.44
CA TYR A 128 -22.12 10.16 -7.60
C TYR A 128 -22.11 11.41 -8.48
N TYR A 129 -23.29 12.01 -8.68
CA TYR A 129 -23.45 13.16 -9.57
C TYR A 129 -23.11 14.48 -8.89
N LEU A 130 -22.38 15.34 -9.60
CA LEU A 130 -21.95 16.65 -9.15
C LEU A 130 -22.95 17.72 -9.61
N THR A 131 -23.06 18.78 -8.82
CA THR A 131 -23.74 20.04 -9.19
C THR A 131 -22.71 21.05 -9.72
N LYS A 132 -23.18 22.25 -10.09
CA LYS A 132 -22.30 23.37 -10.44
C LYS A 132 -21.51 23.93 -9.26
N ASP A 133 -21.97 23.66 -8.04
CA ASP A 133 -21.28 24.10 -6.83
C ASP A 133 -19.97 23.33 -6.67
N ILE A 134 -18.94 24.04 -6.20
CA ILE A 134 -17.60 23.49 -6.04
C ILE A 134 -17.51 22.71 -4.73
N GLY A 135 -17.07 21.46 -4.84
CA GLY A 135 -16.74 20.58 -3.73
C GLY A 135 -15.24 20.42 -3.53
N ARG A 136 -14.86 19.83 -2.39
CA ARG A 136 -13.48 19.38 -2.11
C ARG A 136 -13.48 17.88 -1.86
N VAL A 137 -12.63 17.17 -2.58
CA VAL A 137 -12.49 15.72 -2.49
C VAL A 137 -11.43 15.31 -1.47
N TYR A 138 -11.75 14.28 -0.71
CA TYR A 138 -10.86 13.55 0.19
C TYR A 138 -11.02 12.07 -0.13
N ALA A 139 -9.96 11.28 -0.01
CA ALA A 139 -10.07 9.84 -0.20
C ALA A 139 -9.17 9.07 0.74
N TYR A 140 -9.53 7.81 0.99
CA TYR A 140 -8.78 6.90 1.81
C TYR A 140 -8.90 5.44 1.38
N TYR A 141 -7.91 4.66 1.80
CA TYR A 141 -7.90 3.21 1.68
C TYR A 141 -7.50 2.59 3.03
N PRO A 142 -8.03 1.41 3.39
CA PRO A 142 -9.16 0.72 2.77
C PRO A 142 -10.50 1.36 3.16
N TYR A 143 -11.51 1.30 2.30
CA TYR A 143 -12.88 1.67 2.66
C TYR A 143 -13.37 0.83 3.86
N ASP A 144 -14.09 1.49 4.77
CA ASP A 144 -14.70 0.84 5.92
C ASP A 144 -16.11 1.42 6.13
N VAL A 145 -17.12 0.55 5.96
CA VAL A 145 -18.54 0.90 6.08
C VAL A 145 -18.89 1.42 7.47
N THR A 146 -18.11 1.12 8.50
CA THR A 146 -18.38 1.62 9.85
C THR A 146 -18.09 3.12 9.97
N ILE A 147 -17.19 3.65 9.13
CA ILE A 147 -16.80 5.07 9.15
C ILE A 147 -17.99 5.95 8.80
N THR A 148 -18.85 5.53 7.88
CA THR A 148 -20.04 6.27 7.46
C THR A 148 -21.00 6.56 8.63
N ASN A 149 -20.92 5.78 9.70
CA ASN A 149 -21.71 5.96 10.92
C ASN A 149 -21.02 6.83 11.98
N THR A 150 -19.70 7.02 11.86
CA THR A 150 -18.89 7.75 12.86
C THR A 150 -18.56 9.18 12.45
N LEU A 151 -18.42 9.46 11.14
CA LEU A 151 -18.17 10.79 10.60
C LEU A 151 -19.43 11.28 9.87
N THR A 152 -20.39 11.77 10.66
CA THR A 152 -21.73 12.17 10.18
C THR A 152 -21.84 13.67 9.91
N ASN A 153 -20.99 14.50 10.51
CA ASN A 153 -20.95 15.95 10.32
C ASN A 153 -19.50 16.43 10.14
N VAL A 154 -19.33 17.51 9.37
CA VAL A 154 -18.06 18.22 9.20
C VAL A 154 -18.30 19.67 9.57
N ASN A 155 -17.72 20.13 10.68
CA ASN A 155 -17.80 21.55 11.07
C ASN A 155 -16.56 22.31 10.62
N ALA A 156 -15.44 21.60 10.51
CA ALA A 156 -14.19 22.09 9.95
C ALA A 156 -13.43 20.97 9.26
N GLU A 157 -12.51 21.33 8.37
CA GLU A 157 -11.67 20.39 7.64
C GLU A 157 -10.86 19.46 8.57
N ALA A 158 -10.46 19.94 9.75
CA ALA A 158 -9.76 19.15 10.76
C ALA A 158 -10.58 17.98 11.35
N ASP A 159 -11.91 17.97 11.15
CA ASP A 159 -12.79 16.86 11.55
C ASP A 159 -12.65 15.65 10.62
N LEU A 160 -12.08 15.83 9.42
CA LEU A 160 -11.93 14.80 8.40
C LEU A 160 -10.81 13.83 8.76
N LYS A 161 -11.13 12.90 9.66
CA LYS A 161 -10.25 11.83 10.12
C LYS A 161 -10.93 10.48 10.02
N ILE A 162 -10.15 9.45 9.72
CA ILE A 162 -10.62 8.06 9.72
C ILE A 162 -9.91 7.21 10.78
N PRO A 163 -10.57 6.19 11.34
CA PRO A 163 -9.92 5.23 12.22
C PRO A 163 -8.84 4.44 11.49
N VAL A 164 -7.70 4.27 12.15
CA VAL A 164 -6.60 3.39 11.74
C VAL A 164 -6.23 2.49 12.90
N THR A 165 -5.58 1.35 12.62
CA THR A 165 -5.21 0.39 13.68
C THR A 165 -3.91 -0.32 13.35
N VAL A 166 -3.01 -0.35 14.34
CA VAL A 166 -1.82 -1.20 14.33
C VAL A 166 -2.05 -2.39 15.25
N LEU A 167 -1.93 -3.60 14.71
CA LEU A 167 -2.15 -4.83 15.48
C LEU A 167 -0.97 -5.08 16.43
N SER A 168 -1.27 -5.24 17.73
CA SER A 168 -0.24 -5.48 18.75
C SER A 168 0.32 -6.90 18.73
N SER A 169 -0.39 -7.87 18.14
CA SER A 169 0.07 -9.25 18.03
C SER A 169 -0.43 -9.94 16.76
N GLY A 170 0.20 -11.05 16.38
CA GLY A 170 -0.22 -11.90 15.28
C GLY A 170 0.83 -12.95 14.90
N GLU A 171 0.47 -13.84 13.97
CA GLU A 171 1.35 -14.89 13.46
C GLU A 171 1.68 -14.68 11.97
N ILE A 172 2.97 -14.76 11.64
CA ILE A 172 3.49 -14.69 10.28
C ILE A 172 3.96 -16.08 9.86
N ASN A 173 3.42 -16.58 8.75
CA ASN A 173 3.95 -17.77 8.10
C ASN A 173 5.00 -17.38 7.04
N ALA A 174 6.27 -17.65 7.34
CA ALA A 174 7.41 -17.38 6.47
C ALA A 174 7.73 -18.51 5.49
N GLN A 175 6.75 -19.36 5.13
CA GLN A 175 6.94 -20.47 4.19
C GLN A 175 7.42 -19.99 2.81
N ARG A 176 6.84 -18.90 2.29
CA ARG A 176 7.30 -18.29 1.03
C ARG A 176 8.69 -17.69 1.24
N ASN A 177 9.59 -17.90 0.29
CA ASN A 177 10.91 -17.29 0.33
C ASN A 177 10.89 -15.94 -0.37
N ASN A 178 11.17 -14.87 0.36
CA ASN A 178 11.30 -13.50 -0.15
C ASN A 178 12.72 -12.94 -0.03
N ALA A 179 13.72 -13.79 0.23
CA ALA A 179 15.12 -13.37 0.17
C ALA A 179 15.50 -12.96 -1.26
N LYS A 180 16.47 -12.05 -1.44
CA LYS A 180 16.94 -11.62 -2.77
C LYS A 180 17.65 -12.76 -3.53
N LYS A 181 18.27 -13.68 -2.80
CA LYS A 181 18.98 -14.86 -3.30
C LYS A 181 18.50 -16.10 -2.56
N TYR A 182 18.41 -17.22 -3.27
CA TYR A 182 18.08 -18.52 -2.67
C TYR A 182 18.96 -19.62 -3.23
N TRP A 183 19.17 -20.66 -2.43
CA TRP A 183 19.90 -21.85 -2.86
C TRP A 183 18.98 -22.73 -3.71
N ASN A 184 19.43 -23.05 -4.93
CA ASN A 184 18.70 -23.90 -5.86
C ASN A 184 19.66 -24.88 -6.52
N ALA A 185 19.38 -26.18 -6.38
CA ALA A 185 20.10 -27.25 -7.08
C ALA A 185 21.65 -27.15 -7.04
N GLY A 186 22.21 -26.70 -5.91
CA GLY A 186 23.67 -26.61 -5.73
C GLY A 186 24.30 -25.26 -6.07
N ALA A 187 23.51 -24.22 -6.34
CA ALA A 187 24.00 -22.88 -6.61
C ALA A 187 23.05 -21.78 -6.08
N TRP A 188 23.58 -20.56 -5.95
CA TRP A 188 22.77 -19.38 -5.64
C TRP A 188 22.05 -18.86 -6.88
N ALA A 189 20.74 -18.70 -6.78
CA ALA A 189 19.89 -18.10 -7.79
C ALA A 189 19.29 -16.77 -7.28
N SER A 190 18.92 -15.88 -8.20
CA SER A 190 18.12 -14.70 -7.89
C SER A 190 16.66 -15.07 -7.75
N THR A 191 16.01 -14.56 -6.71
CA THR A 191 14.57 -14.70 -6.52
C THR A 191 13.81 -13.86 -7.54
N ALA A 192 12.72 -14.40 -8.10
CA ALA A 192 11.88 -13.66 -9.01
C ALA A 192 11.26 -12.45 -8.28
N ARG A 193 11.10 -11.32 -8.98
CA ARG A 193 10.56 -10.10 -8.38
C ARG A 193 9.20 -10.35 -7.72
N THR A 194 8.36 -11.18 -8.34
CA THR A 194 7.03 -11.62 -7.84
C THR A 194 7.06 -12.30 -6.48
N ASP A 195 8.22 -12.85 -6.08
CA ASP A 195 8.43 -13.56 -4.82
C ASP A 195 9.08 -12.69 -3.74
N LEU A 196 9.59 -11.50 -4.08
CA LEU A 196 10.13 -10.50 -3.15
C LEU A 196 9.02 -9.75 -2.40
N VAL A 197 8.07 -10.49 -1.84
CA VAL A 197 6.92 -9.93 -1.16
C VAL A 197 7.22 -9.69 0.30
N ASN A 198 6.61 -8.66 0.91
CA ASN A 198 6.66 -8.49 2.36
C ASN A 198 5.89 -9.62 3.05
N LEU A 199 6.55 -10.30 4.01
CA LEU A 199 5.93 -11.33 4.83
C LEU A 199 5.44 -10.69 6.12
N SER A 200 4.20 -10.22 6.08
CA SER A 200 3.50 -9.56 7.19
C SER A 200 2.24 -10.36 7.59
N LEU A 201 1.53 -9.88 8.61
CA LEU A 201 0.29 -10.49 9.05
C LEU A 201 -0.80 -10.24 7.98
N PRO A 202 -1.58 -11.26 7.55
CA PRO A 202 -2.61 -11.07 6.52
C PRO A 202 -3.71 -10.06 6.88
N THR A 203 -3.91 -9.81 8.17
CA THR A 203 -4.92 -8.87 8.68
C THR A 203 -4.37 -7.48 8.95
N GLU A 204 -3.07 -7.25 8.77
CA GLU A 204 -2.52 -5.88 8.81
C GLU A 204 -3.03 -5.09 7.62
N LYS A 205 -3.44 -3.85 7.90
CA LYS A 205 -3.94 -2.93 6.89
C LYS A 205 -2.89 -1.87 6.63
N ASP A 206 -2.68 -1.62 5.35
CA ASP A 206 -2.00 -0.44 4.85
C ASP A 206 -3.04 0.67 4.66
N TYR A 207 -2.79 1.84 5.23
CA TYR A 207 -3.72 2.95 5.20
C TYR A 207 -3.19 4.02 4.26
N LEU A 208 -4.03 4.40 3.29
CA LEU A 208 -3.70 5.45 2.33
C LEU A 208 -4.62 6.65 2.51
N TYR A 209 -4.12 7.82 2.13
CA TYR A 209 -4.89 9.07 2.03
C TYR A 209 -4.62 9.78 0.71
N PHE A 210 -5.56 10.57 0.21
CA PHE A 210 -5.36 11.45 -0.93
C PHE A 210 -4.52 12.68 -0.53
N GLY A 211 -3.31 12.78 -1.06
CA GLY A 211 -2.39 13.89 -0.78
C GLY A 211 -2.89 15.23 -1.33
N ALA A 212 -3.46 15.17 -2.53
CA ALA A 212 -3.99 16.28 -3.28
C ALA A 212 -2.97 17.37 -3.62
N ASP A 213 -1.74 16.98 -3.97
CA ASP A 213 -0.73 17.93 -4.43
C ASP A 213 -1.19 18.66 -5.72
N GLY A 214 -2.04 17.99 -6.51
CA GLY A 214 -2.70 18.54 -7.71
C GLY A 214 -4.03 19.26 -7.46
N GLY A 215 -4.40 19.49 -6.19
CA GLY A 215 -5.67 20.12 -5.82
C GLY A 215 -6.81 19.13 -5.53
N ARG A 216 -7.93 19.66 -5.03
CA ARG A 216 -9.07 18.88 -4.51
C ARG A 216 -10.42 19.30 -5.10
N TYR A 217 -10.45 20.34 -5.92
CA TYR A 217 -11.69 20.95 -6.35
C TYR A 217 -12.32 20.14 -7.48
N VAL A 218 -13.63 19.98 -7.38
CA VAL A 218 -14.49 19.36 -8.40
C VAL A 218 -15.85 20.05 -8.46
N ASN A 219 -16.47 20.05 -9.63
CA ASN A 219 -17.88 20.38 -9.86
C ASN A 219 -18.35 19.68 -11.15
N ASN A 220 -19.55 19.95 -11.64
CA ASN A 220 -20.04 19.38 -12.90
C ASN A 220 -19.43 20.00 -14.17
N GLY A 221 -18.44 20.89 -14.05
CA GLY A 221 -17.81 21.59 -15.18
C GLY A 221 -18.64 22.72 -15.78
N ARG A 222 -19.79 23.07 -15.21
CA ARG A 222 -20.74 24.06 -15.75
C ARG A 222 -21.00 25.23 -14.79
N ALA A 223 -19.96 25.71 -14.11
CA ALA A 223 -20.09 26.87 -13.21
C ALA A 223 -20.62 28.12 -13.93
N ASP A 224 -21.50 28.88 -13.27
CA ASP A 224 -22.12 30.07 -13.86
C ASP A 224 -21.06 31.12 -14.24
N GLY A 225 -21.10 31.59 -15.50
CA GLY A 225 -20.18 32.63 -15.99
C GLY A 225 -18.83 32.10 -16.48
N PHE A 226 -18.62 30.78 -16.50
CA PHE A 226 -17.41 30.14 -17.02
C PHE A 226 -17.72 29.28 -18.25
N SER A 227 -16.71 29.06 -19.09
CA SER A 227 -16.83 28.11 -20.21
C SER A 227 -16.99 26.69 -19.65
N PRO A 228 -17.88 25.86 -20.24
CA PRO A 228 -18.02 24.46 -19.83
C PRO A 228 -16.71 23.69 -20.00
N VAL A 229 -16.39 22.83 -19.03
CA VAL A 229 -15.29 21.85 -19.13
C VAL A 229 -15.77 20.66 -19.96
N THR A 230 -15.01 20.29 -20.99
CA THR A 230 -15.37 19.21 -21.91
C THR A 230 -14.65 17.89 -21.58
N PRO A 231 -15.11 16.74 -22.10
CA PRO A 231 -14.46 15.44 -21.87
C PRO A 231 -13.01 15.34 -22.35
N GLU A 232 -12.57 16.20 -23.26
CA GLU A 232 -11.19 16.27 -23.73
C GLU A 232 -10.29 17.18 -22.87
N ASP A 233 -10.86 17.96 -21.95
CA ASP A 233 -10.08 18.77 -21.02
C ASP A 233 -9.43 17.91 -19.93
N GLU A 234 -8.17 18.25 -19.61
CA GLU A 234 -7.43 17.67 -18.50
C GLU A 234 -7.96 18.18 -17.15
N PRO A 235 -7.90 17.36 -16.07
CA PRO A 235 -8.36 17.78 -14.76
C PRO A 235 -7.52 18.95 -14.22
N ASN A 236 -8.21 20.03 -13.81
CA ASN A 236 -7.59 21.18 -13.15
C ASN A 236 -8.14 21.35 -11.72
N ASN A 237 -7.78 20.42 -10.83
CA ASN A 237 -8.34 20.38 -9.47
C ASN A 237 -7.81 21.49 -8.53
N LEU A 238 -6.97 22.39 -9.03
CA LEU A 238 -6.56 23.64 -8.36
C LEU A 238 -7.48 24.82 -8.69
N ASP A 239 -8.25 24.73 -9.77
CA ASP A 239 -9.19 25.78 -10.18
C ASP A 239 -10.28 25.96 -9.13
N THR A 240 -10.42 27.18 -8.63
CA THR A 240 -11.41 27.51 -7.61
C THR A 240 -12.75 27.97 -8.18
N ASP A 241 -12.90 28.02 -9.50
CA ASP A 241 -14.04 28.61 -10.19
C ASP A 241 -14.77 27.59 -11.07
N ASN A 242 -14.07 26.82 -11.89
CA ASN A 242 -14.67 25.73 -12.69
C ASN A 242 -13.70 24.53 -12.91
N PRO A 243 -13.42 23.73 -11.86
CA PRO A 243 -12.42 22.66 -11.91
C PRO A 243 -12.79 21.43 -12.76
N GLY A 244 -14.06 21.29 -13.13
CA GLY A 244 -14.56 20.11 -13.82
C GLY A 244 -14.80 18.93 -12.87
N TYR A 245 -15.18 17.81 -13.47
CA TYR A 245 -15.73 16.63 -12.78
C TYR A 245 -14.74 15.46 -12.66
N LYS A 246 -13.54 15.61 -13.24
CA LYS A 246 -12.48 14.60 -13.19
C LYS A 246 -11.52 14.89 -12.05
N ILE A 247 -11.12 13.87 -11.31
CA ILE A 247 -10.09 13.99 -10.28
C ILE A 247 -9.11 12.83 -10.32
N ASN A 248 -7.83 13.18 -10.28
CA ASN A 248 -6.72 12.24 -10.16
C ASN A 248 -6.35 12.09 -8.68
N LEU A 249 -6.61 10.92 -8.07
CA LEU A 249 -6.33 10.70 -6.64
C LEU A 249 -4.88 10.25 -6.43
N ASP A 250 -3.98 11.15 -6.04
CA ASP A 250 -2.61 10.83 -5.57
C ASP A 250 -2.63 10.23 -4.17
N MET A 251 -2.87 8.92 -4.10
CA MET A 251 -2.90 8.21 -2.84
C MET A 251 -1.48 8.08 -2.25
N LYS A 252 -1.34 8.27 -0.94
CA LYS A 252 -0.06 8.21 -0.19
C LYS A 252 -0.20 7.29 1.01
N HIS A 253 0.84 6.51 1.32
CA HIS A 253 0.90 5.69 2.54
C HIS A 253 1.01 6.58 3.79
N ALA A 254 0.15 6.33 4.78
CA ALA A 254 0.20 7.03 6.07
C ALA A 254 1.01 6.30 7.13
N MET A 255 1.35 5.05 6.86
CA MET A 255 2.01 4.14 7.80
C MET A 255 3.50 3.99 7.45
N ALA A 256 4.30 3.49 8.40
CA ALA A 256 5.65 2.99 8.13
C ALA A 256 5.66 1.45 8.21
N MET A 257 6.64 0.83 7.57
CA MET A 257 6.90 -0.61 7.68
C MET A 257 8.25 -0.84 8.35
N VAL A 258 8.32 -1.84 9.22
CA VAL A 258 9.58 -2.30 9.81
C VAL A 258 9.76 -3.78 9.49
N SER A 259 10.92 -4.12 8.96
CA SER A 259 11.24 -5.48 8.53
C SER A 259 12.50 -6.00 9.23
N PHE A 260 12.52 -7.30 9.51
CA PHE A 260 13.65 -7.97 10.16
C PHE A 260 14.19 -9.09 9.28
N ARG A 261 15.48 -9.02 8.99
CA ARG A 261 16.28 -10.11 8.42
C ARG A 261 17.19 -10.65 9.53
N VAL A 262 17.05 -11.92 9.87
CA VAL A 262 17.88 -12.57 10.90
C VAL A 262 18.65 -13.74 10.30
N TYR A 263 19.95 -13.79 10.55
CA TYR A 263 20.85 -14.85 10.11
C TYR A 263 21.84 -15.24 11.21
N ASP A 264 22.36 -16.47 11.15
CA ASP A 264 23.42 -16.95 12.06
C ASP A 264 24.78 -16.53 11.51
N GLY A 265 25.53 -15.73 12.27
CA GLY A 265 26.88 -15.28 11.94
C GLY A 265 27.96 -16.38 12.02
N GLY A 266 27.56 -17.65 12.02
CA GLY A 266 28.43 -18.83 12.07
C GLY A 266 28.83 -19.26 13.47
N ARG A 267 28.22 -18.67 14.51
CA ARG A 267 28.61 -18.88 15.92
C ARG A 267 27.45 -19.28 16.84
N LEU A 268 26.23 -19.35 16.32
CA LEU A 268 25.02 -19.64 17.09
C LEU A 268 24.92 -21.14 17.41
N SER A 269 24.75 -21.99 16.38
CA SER A 269 24.69 -23.45 16.54
C SER A 269 25.18 -24.20 15.29
N GLY A 270 25.49 -25.50 15.45
CA GLY A 270 25.70 -26.44 14.35
C GLY A 270 24.39 -26.98 13.73
N ASN A 271 23.24 -26.89 14.41
CA ASN A 271 21.94 -27.32 13.88
C ASN A 271 21.07 -26.14 13.41
N ASN A 272 20.02 -26.43 12.65
CA ASN A 272 19.09 -25.41 12.18
C ASN A 272 18.44 -24.69 13.37
N VAL A 273 18.49 -23.36 13.31
CA VAL A 273 17.83 -22.48 14.28
C VAL A 273 16.70 -21.77 13.56
N ASN A 274 15.57 -21.62 14.24
CA ASN A 274 14.40 -20.92 13.74
C ASN A 274 14.28 -19.53 14.38
N PHE A 275 13.86 -18.55 13.59
CA PHE A 275 13.40 -17.25 14.08
C PHE A 275 11.91 -17.39 14.39
N THR A 276 11.53 -17.34 15.66
CA THR A 276 10.19 -17.74 16.10
C THR A 276 9.34 -16.59 16.63
N LYS A 277 9.95 -15.48 17.02
CA LYS A 277 9.22 -14.29 17.46
C LYS A 277 10.07 -13.02 17.38
N PHE A 278 9.50 -11.90 16.96
CA PHE A 278 10.02 -10.58 17.31
C PHE A 278 9.05 -9.78 18.16
N THR A 279 9.61 -8.87 18.95
CA THR A 279 8.89 -7.86 19.71
C THR A 279 9.51 -6.49 19.52
N ILE A 280 8.72 -5.46 19.20
CA ILE A 280 9.12 -4.05 19.23
C ILE A 280 8.44 -3.42 20.45
N LYS A 281 9.20 -2.73 21.31
CA LYS A 281 8.67 -2.09 22.51
C LYS A 281 9.44 -0.82 22.86
N ASN A 282 8.82 0.02 23.68
CA ASN A 282 9.53 1.15 24.27
C ASN A 282 10.61 0.67 25.24
N HIS A 283 11.74 1.35 25.25
CA HIS A 283 12.85 1.07 26.16
C HIS A 283 12.44 1.33 27.61
N ILE A 284 12.95 0.51 28.53
CA ILE A 284 12.67 0.67 29.96
C ILE A 284 13.30 1.97 30.46
N GLY A 285 12.47 2.88 30.96
CA GLY A 285 12.91 4.21 31.41
C GLY A 285 13.03 5.24 30.29
N GLY A 286 12.78 4.84 29.03
CA GLY A 286 12.61 5.75 27.90
C GLY A 286 11.23 6.40 27.86
N THR A 287 11.00 7.21 26.84
CA THR A 287 9.70 7.81 26.55
C THR A 287 8.77 6.81 25.86
N ASN A 288 7.47 6.96 26.08
CA ASN A 288 6.47 6.06 25.52
C ASN A 288 6.07 6.54 24.11
N LEU A 289 6.99 6.44 23.15
CA LEU A 289 6.85 6.91 21.77
C LEU A 289 6.20 5.87 20.86
N PHE A 290 6.59 4.60 20.99
CA PHE A 290 6.03 3.53 20.18
C PHE A 290 4.63 3.16 20.66
N LYS A 291 3.69 3.18 19.71
CA LYS A 291 2.27 2.93 19.94
C LYS A 291 1.78 1.84 19.00
N THR A 292 0.89 1.01 19.52
CA THR A 292 0.02 0.12 18.76
C THR A 292 -1.43 0.32 19.20
N GLY A 293 -2.38 -0.29 18.50
CA GLY A 293 -3.81 -0.13 18.76
C GLY A 293 -4.46 0.90 17.84
N ASN A 294 -5.61 1.43 18.25
CA ASN A 294 -6.41 2.35 17.44
C ASN A 294 -5.77 3.74 17.39
N GLY A 295 -5.97 4.45 16.29
CA GLY A 295 -5.63 5.85 16.08
C GLY A 295 -6.57 6.49 15.07
N LYS A 296 -6.33 7.75 14.72
CA LYS A 296 -7.06 8.48 13.68
C LYS A 296 -6.12 9.14 12.69
N MET A 297 -6.26 8.81 11.41
CA MET A 297 -5.51 9.40 10.31
C MET A 297 -6.28 10.58 9.72
N SER A 298 -5.62 11.72 9.57
CA SER A 298 -6.17 12.88 8.86
C SER A 298 -6.28 12.61 7.36
N LEU A 299 -7.39 12.98 6.75
CA LEU A 299 -7.57 12.95 5.30
C LEU A 299 -6.96 14.18 4.60
N THR A 300 -6.44 15.15 5.37
CA THR A 300 -5.73 16.30 4.83
C THR A 300 -4.31 15.96 4.44
N ASP A 301 -3.59 15.26 5.31
CA ASP A 301 -2.12 15.11 5.24
C ASP A 301 -1.62 13.74 5.72
N GLY A 302 -2.51 12.81 6.06
CA GLY A 302 -2.14 11.49 6.55
C GLY A 302 -1.61 11.44 7.97
N THR A 303 -1.54 12.57 8.69
CA THR A 303 -1.04 12.60 10.08
C THR A 303 -1.92 11.72 10.97
N ILE A 304 -1.28 10.85 11.76
CA ILE A 304 -1.97 9.95 12.69
C ILE A 304 -1.92 10.52 14.11
N THR A 305 -3.10 10.67 14.72
CA THR A 305 -3.29 11.22 16.06
C THR A 305 -4.20 10.32 16.89
N GLU A 306 -4.49 10.70 18.14
CA GLU A 306 -5.48 10.03 19.00
C GLU A 306 -5.19 8.53 19.21
N THR A 307 -3.91 8.16 19.27
CA THR A 307 -3.50 6.76 19.43
C THR A 307 -3.79 6.26 20.85
N VAL A 308 -4.55 5.16 20.95
CA VAL A 308 -4.88 4.50 22.22
C VAL A 308 -3.83 3.45 22.52
N ALA A 309 -3.10 3.61 23.62
CA ALA A 309 -1.80 2.98 23.80
C ALA A 309 -1.84 1.50 24.24
N THR A 310 -1.34 0.62 23.38
CA THR A 310 -0.42 -0.45 23.79
C THR A 310 1.00 -0.06 23.40
N ALA A 311 1.99 -0.37 24.25
CA ALA A 311 3.38 0.07 24.13
C ALA A 311 4.31 -1.00 23.50
N GLU A 312 3.72 -2.03 22.89
CA GLU A 312 4.42 -3.20 22.35
C GLU A 312 3.71 -3.73 21.09
N LEU A 313 4.50 -4.28 20.18
CA LEU A 313 4.09 -5.09 19.04
C LEU A 313 4.87 -6.41 19.07
N SER A 314 4.19 -7.54 18.96
CA SER A 314 4.79 -8.88 18.91
C SER A 314 4.35 -9.62 17.64
N ARG A 315 5.22 -10.41 17.00
CA ARG A 315 4.81 -11.36 15.94
C ARG A 315 5.43 -12.71 16.20
N THR A 316 4.60 -13.76 16.27
CA THR A 316 5.09 -15.14 16.18
C THR A 316 5.39 -15.47 14.74
N ILE A 317 6.41 -16.29 14.51
CA ILE A 317 6.90 -16.63 13.18
C ILE A 317 7.01 -18.14 13.06
N THR A 318 6.47 -18.67 11.97
CA THR A 318 6.62 -20.06 11.57
C THR A 318 7.39 -20.15 10.26
N ASN A 319 8.07 -21.29 10.03
CA ASN A 319 8.79 -21.59 8.78
C ASN A 319 9.95 -20.63 8.40
N TYR A 320 10.55 -19.97 9.39
CA TYR A 320 11.78 -19.20 9.22
C TYR A 320 12.97 -19.93 9.84
N VAL A 321 13.74 -20.64 9.00
CA VAL A 321 15.07 -21.17 9.37
C VAL A 321 16.13 -20.12 9.04
N LEU A 322 17.05 -19.87 9.97
CA LEU A 322 18.15 -18.90 9.79
C LEU A 322 19.13 -19.40 8.73
N MET A 323 19.63 -18.47 7.92
CA MET A 323 20.79 -18.72 7.06
C MET A 323 22.07 -18.65 7.89
N ARG A 324 22.92 -19.67 7.81
CA ARG A 324 24.19 -19.71 8.52
C ARG A 324 25.36 -19.28 7.64
N GLN A 325 26.13 -18.33 8.12
CA GLN A 325 27.42 -18.01 7.52
C GLN A 325 28.45 -19.09 7.84
N VAL A 326 29.11 -19.64 6.82
CA VAL A 326 30.13 -20.69 6.95
C VAL A 326 31.40 -20.33 6.17
N GLU A 327 32.51 -20.95 6.52
CA GLU A 327 33.79 -20.81 5.80
C GLU A 327 33.90 -21.79 4.61
N ALA A 328 33.14 -22.89 4.63
CA ALA A 328 33.10 -23.89 3.57
C ALA A 328 31.77 -24.66 3.61
N GLY A 329 31.32 -25.16 2.45
CA GLY A 329 30.15 -26.03 2.32
C GLY A 329 28.82 -25.27 2.31
N GLU A 330 28.52 -24.62 1.19
CA GLU A 330 27.22 -23.95 0.99
C GLU A 330 26.07 -24.95 0.87
N GLY A 331 24.85 -24.48 1.13
CA GLY A 331 23.65 -25.30 1.04
C GLY A 331 22.38 -24.51 1.30
N GLN A 332 21.27 -25.25 1.44
CA GLN A 332 19.93 -24.66 1.62
C GLN A 332 19.83 -23.67 2.78
N TYR A 333 20.61 -23.86 3.85
CA TYR A 333 20.65 -23.02 5.04
C TYR A 333 22.06 -22.54 5.40
N ALA A 334 23.00 -22.62 4.47
CA ALA A 334 24.40 -22.26 4.70
C ALA A 334 24.95 -21.45 3.52
N PHE A 335 25.62 -20.34 3.79
CA PHE A 335 26.18 -19.47 2.76
C PHE A 335 27.62 -19.07 3.09
N ILE A 336 28.44 -18.93 2.05
CA ILE A 336 29.75 -18.31 2.16
C ILE A 336 29.58 -16.85 1.73
N GLN A 337 30.08 -15.92 2.54
CA GLN A 337 30.01 -14.51 2.18
C GLN A 337 31.00 -14.21 1.05
N THR A 338 30.51 -13.76 -0.11
CA THR A 338 31.33 -13.46 -1.29
C THR A 338 31.41 -11.96 -1.62
N GLY A 339 30.61 -11.13 -0.95
CA GLY A 339 30.62 -9.68 -1.09
C GLY A 339 29.60 -9.00 -0.19
N THR A 340 29.76 -7.69 0.04
CA THR A 340 28.86 -6.89 0.89
C THR A 340 27.80 -6.11 0.10
N THR A 341 27.89 -6.12 -1.24
CA THR A 341 26.96 -5.43 -2.14
C THR A 341 25.65 -6.20 -2.31
N THR A 342 24.65 -5.54 -2.89
CA THR A 342 23.32 -6.10 -3.20
C THR A 342 23.35 -7.27 -4.19
N GLY A 343 24.39 -7.37 -5.03
CA GLY A 343 24.60 -8.48 -5.95
C GLY A 343 25.33 -9.69 -5.33
N GLY A 344 26.03 -9.49 -4.21
CA GLY A 344 26.83 -10.52 -3.55
C GLY A 344 26.02 -11.46 -2.66
N ILE A 345 26.65 -12.57 -2.25
CA ILE A 345 26.09 -13.49 -1.25
C ILE A 345 26.48 -12.98 0.13
N ASN A 346 25.50 -12.55 0.92
CA ASN A 346 25.66 -12.14 2.31
C ASN A 346 24.33 -12.23 3.07
N GLY A 347 24.36 -12.03 4.39
CA GLY A 347 23.18 -12.11 5.25
C GLY A 347 22.00 -11.23 4.83
N LYS A 348 22.23 -10.09 4.13
CA LYS A 348 21.15 -9.24 3.63
C LYS A 348 20.44 -9.85 2.42
N THR A 349 21.17 -10.54 1.55
CA THR A 349 20.64 -11.05 0.29
C THR A 349 20.03 -12.43 0.42
N VAL A 350 20.56 -13.29 1.31
CA VAL A 350 20.10 -14.68 1.47
C VAL A 350 19.02 -14.87 2.52
N SER A 351 18.83 -13.91 3.43
CA SER A 351 17.84 -14.02 4.50
C SER A 351 16.48 -13.53 4.04
N LYS A 352 15.43 -14.27 4.42
CA LYS A 352 14.05 -13.80 4.33
C LYS A 352 13.87 -12.54 5.17
N SER A 353 12.87 -11.72 4.84
CA SER A 353 12.42 -10.62 5.69
C SER A 353 11.00 -10.85 6.16
N VAL A 354 10.75 -10.64 7.45
CA VAL A 354 9.40 -10.58 8.02
C VAL A 354 9.13 -9.16 8.49
N SER A 355 7.89 -8.71 8.32
CA SER A 355 7.55 -7.28 8.39
C SER A 355 6.34 -7.05 9.31
N ALA A 356 6.27 -5.86 9.87
CA ALA A 356 5.09 -5.35 10.57
C ALA A 356 4.79 -3.92 10.13
N ILE A 357 3.50 -3.58 10.11
CA ILE A 357 3.05 -2.20 9.90
C ILE A 357 3.03 -1.49 11.25
N VAL A 358 3.61 -0.28 11.28
CA VAL A 358 3.71 0.54 12.49
C VAL A 358 3.26 1.97 12.23
N TYR A 359 2.87 2.68 13.29
CA TYR A 359 2.70 4.11 13.19
C TYR A 359 4.06 4.79 12.94
N PRO A 360 4.09 5.85 12.11
CA PRO A 360 5.27 6.69 11.99
C PRO A 360 5.71 7.24 13.34
N VAL A 361 7.01 7.25 13.60
CA VAL A 361 7.57 7.66 14.90
C VAL A 361 9.01 8.15 14.74
N ASN A 362 9.35 9.23 15.44
CA ASN A 362 10.72 9.71 15.60
C ASN A 362 11.20 9.37 17.01
N PHE A 363 12.36 8.73 17.13
CA PHE A 363 12.90 8.30 18.41
C PHE A 363 14.42 8.45 18.47
N GLY A 364 14.92 8.79 19.66
CA GLY A 364 16.35 8.92 19.93
C GLY A 364 17.01 7.60 20.32
N GLU A 365 18.27 7.69 20.73
CA GLU A 365 19.01 6.58 21.34
C GLU A 365 18.29 6.08 22.60
N ASN A 366 18.27 4.76 22.82
CA ASN A 366 17.65 4.14 24.00
C ASN A 366 16.16 4.45 24.20
N GLU A 367 15.42 4.64 23.10
CA GLU A 367 13.98 4.85 23.15
C GLU A 367 13.19 3.59 22.75
N ILE A 368 13.73 2.78 21.83
CA ILE A 368 13.06 1.58 21.29
C ILE A 368 13.95 0.35 21.45
N ASP A 369 13.36 -0.70 22.00
CA ASP A 369 13.95 -2.03 22.09
C ASP A 369 13.28 -3.02 21.12
N LEU A 370 14.10 -3.92 20.61
CA LEU A 370 13.74 -5.09 19.84
C LEU A 370 14.11 -6.35 20.62
N GLU A 371 13.22 -7.32 20.68
CA GLU A 371 13.54 -8.67 21.17
C GLU A 371 13.35 -9.68 20.06
N ILE A 372 14.40 -10.42 19.74
CA ILE A 372 14.36 -11.52 18.76
C ILE A 372 14.44 -12.84 19.50
N THR A 373 13.47 -13.71 19.28
CA THR A 373 13.44 -15.05 19.85
C THR A 373 13.89 -16.06 18.81
N LEU A 374 14.91 -16.84 19.17
CA LEU A 374 15.45 -17.91 18.35
C LEU A 374 15.26 -19.26 19.04
N GLN A 375 15.01 -20.31 18.26
CA GLN A 375 14.82 -21.65 18.80
C GLN A 375 15.49 -22.71 17.93
N GLU A 376 16.33 -23.53 18.57
CA GLU A 376 16.98 -24.68 17.94
C GLU A 376 16.21 -25.97 18.26
N GLY A 377 15.57 -26.58 17.27
CA GLY A 377 14.72 -27.76 17.48
C GLY A 377 13.67 -27.51 18.57
N ASP A 378 13.56 -28.46 19.51
CA ASP A 378 12.65 -28.38 20.66
C ASP A 378 13.29 -27.76 21.91
N ASN A 379 14.51 -27.19 21.80
CA ASN A 379 15.16 -26.54 22.93
C ASN A 379 14.35 -25.32 23.40
N THR A 380 14.61 -24.89 24.64
CA THR A 380 14.01 -23.67 25.18
C THR A 380 14.35 -22.46 24.29
N PRO A 381 13.35 -21.68 23.83
CA PRO A 381 13.61 -20.48 23.05
C PRO A 381 14.48 -19.48 23.81
N VAL A 382 15.40 -18.83 23.09
CA VAL A 382 16.31 -17.82 23.64
C VAL A 382 15.92 -16.45 23.09
N VAL A 383 15.77 -15.48 23.99
CA VAL A 383 15.44 -14.09 23.66
C VAL A 383 16.71 -13.25 23.61
N TYR A 384 16.91 -12.55 22.51
CA TYR A 384 18.01 -11.63 22.28
C TYR A 384 17.49 -10.19 22.26
N PRO A 385 17.71 -9.40 23.32
CA PRO A 385 17.37 -7.99 23.33
C PRO A 385 18.38 -7.17 22.50
N VAL A 386 17.87 -6.15 21.82
CA VAL A 386 18.63 -5.17 21.05
C VAL A 386 17.99 -3.81 21.26
N THR A 387 18.75 -2.85 21.75
CA THR A 387 18.31 -1.45 21.76
C THR A 387 18.66 -0.82 20.42
N LEU A 388 17.67 -0.22 19.76
CA LEU A 388 17.87 0.42 18.47
C LEU A 388 18.56 1.78 18.66
N THR A 389 19.43 2.12 17.71
CA THR A 389 19.94 3.49 17.58
C THR A 389 18.81 4.41 17.16
N GLY A 390 18.93 5.69 17.50
CA GLY A 390 17.91 6.70 17.17
C GLY A 390 17.60 6.70 15.67
N ASN A 391 16.32 6.76 15.33
CA ASN A 391 15.85 6.72 13.96
C ASN A 391 14.48 7.40 13.84
N GLN A 392 14.08 7.68 12.60
CA GLN A 392 12.77 8.20 12.26
C GLN A 392 12.11 7.23 11.29
N TRP A 393 11.04 6.58 11.73
CA TRP A 393 10.20 5.76 10.87
C TRP A 393 9.16 6.65 10.21
N GLU A 394 9.45 7.07 8.98
CA GLU A 394 8.58 7.94 8.19
C GLU A 394 7.51 7.14 7.43
N PRO A 395 6.36 7.76 7.12
CA PRO A 395 5.37 7.15 6.25
C PRO A 395 5.98 6.74 4.90
N ASN A 396 5.38 5.74 4.24
CA ASN A 396 5.80 5.27 2.92
C ASN A 396 7.21 4.63 2.86
N ASN A 397 7.84 4.36 4.01
CA ASN A 397 9.17 3.76 4.07
C ASN A 397 9.16 2.42 4.80
N ASN A 398 9.99 1.50 4.33
CA ASN A 398 10.30 0.21 4.95
C ASN A 398 11.71 0.23 5.54
N TYR A 399 11.80 0.18 6.86
CA TYR A 399 13.06 0.14 7.61
C TYR A 399 13.45 -1.31 7.86
N ILE A 400 14.47 -1.77 7.15
CA ILE A 400 14.90 -3.17 7.16
C ILE A 400 16.13 -3.33 8.05
N TYR A 401 15.91 -3.91 9.22
CA TYR A 401 16.96 -4.24 10.18
C TYR A 401 17.54 -5.61 9.85
N THR A 402 18.83 -5.64 9.50
CA THR A 402 19.56 -6.90 9.31
C THR A 402 20.35 -7.23 10.57
N LEU A 403 20.08 -8.40 11.14
CA LEU A 403 20.55 -8.84 12.44
C LEU A 403 21.39 -10.11 12.29
N SER A 404 22.61 -10.07 12.81
CA SER A 404 23.49 -11.24 12.91
C SER A 404 23.39 -11.83 14.31
N ALA A 405 22.97 -13.09 14.37
CA ALA A 405 22.86 -13.85 15.61
C ALA A 405 24.17 -14.57 15.91
N GLY A 406 24.63 -14.44 17.14
CA GLY A 406 25.69 -15.25 17.73
C GLY A 406 25.24 -15.83 19.06
N ARG A 407 26.06 -16.71 19.64
CA ARG A 407 25.71 -17.50 20.84
C ARG A 407 25.09 -16.67 21.98
N ASN A 408 25.68 -15.52 22.30
CA ASN A 408 25.30 -14.71 23.47
C ASN A 408 24.79 -13.31 23.11
N LYS A 409 24.75 -12.95 21.82
CA LYS A 409 24.37 -11.60 21.39
C LYS A 409 23.76 -11.61 20.01
N LEU A 410 22.87 -10.65 19.78
CA LEU A 410 22.44 -10.24 18.46
C LEU A 410 23.11 -8.90 18.12
N THR A 411 23.52 -8.71 16.87
CA THR A 411 24.16 -7.48 16.42
C THR A 411 23.40 -6.92 15.23
N VAL A 412 23.01 -5.65 15.30
CA VAL A 412 22.51 -4.91 14.14
C VAL A 412 23.67 -4.72 13.19
N MET A 413 23.57 -5.32 12.02
CA MET A 413 24.60 -5.22 10.99
C MET A 413 24.35 -4.03 10.06
N ASP A 414 23.08 -3.70 9.87
CA ASP A 414 22.64 -2.73 8.89
C ASP A 414 21.19 -2.32 9.14
N VAL A 415 20.88 -1.07 8.79
CA VAL A 415 19.51 -0.59 8.61
C VAL A 415 19.45 0.02 7.21
N SER A 416 18.65 -0.58 6.33
CA SER A 416 18.38 -0.03 5.00
C SER A 416 16.96 0.52 4.96
N VAL A 417 16.76 1.60 4.21
CA VAL A 417 15.44 2.17 3.95
C VAL A 417 15.12 1.89 2.49
N GLU A 418 14.04 1.16 2.25
CA GLU A 418 13.46 0.91 0.94
C GLU A 418 12.08 1.62 0.95
N ALA A 419 11.61 2.13 -0.18
CA ALA A 419 10.26 2.67 -0.23
C ALA A 419 9.28 1.50 0.02
N TRP A 420 8.20 1.76 0.75
CA TRP A 420 7.18 0.74 1.01
C TRP A 420 6.70 0.15 -0.32
N ALA A 421 6.51 1.01 -1.31
CA ALA A 421 6.47 0.66 -2.72
C ALA A 421 7.80 1.02 -3.39
N ASP A 422 8.72 0.05 -3.54
CA ASP A 422 9.99 0.25 -4.26
C ASP A 422 9.81 0.37 -5.79
N ASN A 423 10.38 1.43 -6.37
CA ASN A 423 10.96 1.51 -7.73
C ASN A 423 12.03 2.64 -7.70
N GLU A 424 13.20 2.64 -8.36
CA GLU A 424 13.68 2.23 -9.69
C GLU A 424 15.11 1.62 -9.65
N GLN A 425 15.62 1.14 -10.80
CA GLN A 425 17.07 0.98 -11.06
C GLN A 425 17.54 2.01 -12.11
N ASP A 426 18.82 2.38 -12.02
CA ASP A 426 19.52 3.37 -12.84
C ASP A 426 19.28 3.29 -14.36
N GLU A 427 19.34 4.46 -15.00
CA GLU A 427 19.46 4.67 -16.44
C GLU A 427 20.48 3.70 -17.07
N ILE A 428 20.04 2.91 -18.05
CA ILE A 428 20.96 2.22 -18.95
C ILE A 428 21.51 3.28 -19.92
N PRO A 429 22.82 3.57 -19.93
CA PRO A 429 23.37 4.48 -20.93
C PRO A 429 23.21 3.88 -22.33
N LEU A 430 22.79 4.73 -23.28
CA LEU A 430 22.66 4.41 -24.71
C LEU A 430 23.96 3.92 -25.36
#